data_AF-A0A816VJ74-F1
#
_entry.id   AF-A0A816VJ74-F1
#
_cell.length_a   1.000
_cell.length_b   1.000
_cell.length_c   1.000
_cell.angle_alpha   90.00
_cell.angle_beta   90.00
_cell.angle_gamma   90.00
#
_symmetry.space_group_name_H-M   'P 1'
#
loop_
_entity.id
_entity.type
_entity.pdbx_description
1 polymer ?
#
loop_
_entity_poly.entity_id
_entity_poly.type
_entity_poly.pdbx_seq_one_letter_code
_entity_poly.pdbx_strand_id
1 'polypeptide(L)'
;MALIHGYARENIIQRQQQYKAQYDKLRPDPRYAINDRVLIRRHGLQNKLEPKFSITPQHIIRAQHTVYVVRDETTHAETQVHINDIRPIYIQNLIAHKTSL
;
A
#
# COMPACT_ATOMS: atom_id res chain seq x y z
N MET A 1 40.77 11.89 -23.06
CA MET A 1 39.30 12.00 -22.87
C MET A 1 38.72 11.02 -21.82
N ALA A 2 39.50 10.47 -20.88
CA ALA A 2 38.97 9.54 -19.85
C ALA A 2 38.44 10.23 -18.57
N LEU A 3 38.94 11.43 -18.24
CA LEU A 3 38.58 12.16 -17.02
C LEU A 3 37.12 12.64 -17.00
N ILE A 4 36.61 13.13 -18.13
CA ILE A 4 35.22 13.62 -18.25
C ILE A 4 34.21 12.49 -18.00
N HIS A 5 34.52 11.27 -18.44
CA HIS A 5 33.67 10.10 -18.20
C HIS A 5 33.68 9.66 -16.73
N GLY A 6 34.81 9.81 -16.03
CA GLY A 6 34.90 9.58 -14.58
C GLY A 6 33.98 10.52 -13.79
N TYR A 7 34.09 11.83 -14.03
CA TYR A 7 33.24 12.85 -13.39
C TYR A 7 31.76 12.67 -13.74
N ALA A 8 31.43 12.32 -14.99
CA ALA A 8 30.05 12.04 -15.38
C ALA A 8 29.46 10.86 -14.60
N ARG A 9 30.22 9.78 -14.42
CA ARG A 9 29.79 8.61 -13.64
C ARG A 9 29.54 8.95 -12.18
N GLU A 10 30.45 9.69 -11.54
CA GLU A 10 30.31 10.13 -10.15
C GLU A 10 29.08 11.01 -9.95
N ASN A 11 28.86 11.97 -10.86
CA ASN A 11 27.67 12.82 -10.84
C ASN A 11 26.37 12.02 -10.97
N ILE A 12 26.35 10.97 -11.81
CA ILE A 12 25.18 10.08 -11.94
C ILE A 12 24.93 9.33 -10.63
N ILE A 13 25.96 8.77 -10.00
CA ILE A 13 25.83 8.03 -8.74
C ILE A 13 25.33 8.95 -7.62
N GLN A 14 25.91 10.14 -7.50
CA GLN A 14 25.48 11.13 -6.49
C GLN A 14 24.03 11.54 -6.69
N ARG A 15 23.61 11.81 -7.94
CA ARG A 15 22.21 12.13 -8.24
C ARG A 15 21.28 10.97 -7.88
N GLN A 16 21.64 9.74 -8.21
CA GLN A 16 20.83 8.56 -7.84
C GLN A 16 20.67 8.43 -6.32
N GLN A 17 21.75 8.64 -5.56
CA GLN A 17 21.70 8.62 -4.10
C GLN A 17 20.80 9.73 -3.54
N GLN A 18 20.91 10.96 -4.07
CA GLN A 18 20.07 12.09 -3.67
C GLN A 18 18.59 11.81 -3.97
N TYR A 19 18.27 11.30 -5.16
CA TYR A 19 16.90 10.94 -5.53
C TYR A 19 16.33 9.86 -4.61
N LYS A 20 17.10 8.82 -4.31
CA LYS A 20 16.68 7.77 -3.38
C LYS A 20 16.40 8.33 -1.98
N ALA A 21 17.30 9.16 -1.45
CA ALA A 21 17.14 9.75 -0.13
C ALA A 21 15.89 10.64 -0.04
N GLN A 22 15.62 11.43 -1.07
CA GLN A 22 14.40 12.24 -1.15
C GLN A 22 13.14 11.37 -1.26
N TYR A 23 13.17 10.35 -2.10
CA TYR A 23 12.06 9.41 -2.25
C TYR A 23 11.72 8.70 -0.93
N ASP A 24 12.72 8.15 -0.25
CA ASP A 24 12.54 7.45 1.02
C ASP A 24 12.00 8.38 2.11
N LYS A 25 12.45 9.65 2.15
CA LYS A 25 11.97 10.65 3.11
C LYS A 25 10.50 11.01 2.89
N LEU A 26 10.06 11.05 1.63
CA LEU A 26 8.68 11.42 1.27
C LEU A 26 7.73 10.23 1.19
N ARG A 27 8.24 9.01 1.39
CA ARG A 27 7.44 7.79 1.26
C ARG A 27 6.46 7.70 2.44
N PRO A 28 5.14 7.66 2.17
CA PRO A 28 4.18 7.35 3.21
C PRO A 28 4.46 5.93 3.75
N ASP A 29 4.53 5.80 5.08
CA ASP A 29 4.52 4.51 5.77
C ASP A 29 3.10 4.23 6.27
N PRO A 30 2.16 3.79 5.40
CA PRO A 30 0.82 3.48 5.86
C PRO A 30 0.92 2.39 6.94
N ARG A 31 0.11 2.48 7.98
CA ARG A 31 -0.04 1.43 8.98
C ARG A 31 -1.51 1.19 9.16
N TYR A 32 -1.87 -0.09 9.19
CA TYR A 32 -3.26 -0.48 9.31
C TYR A 32 -3.47 -1.20 10.64
N ALA A 33 -4.64 -0.98 11.23
CA ALA A 33 -5.04 -1.58 12.48
C ALA A 33 -5.82 -2.88 12.24
N ILE A 34 -5.95 -3.68 13.30
CA ILE A 34 -6.84 -4.84 13.30
C ILE A 34 -8.29 -4.34 13.13
N ASN A 35 -9.08 -5.09 12.36
CA ASN A 35 -10.46 -4.80 11.93
C ASN A 35 -10.63 -3.70 10.87
N ASP A 36 -9.55 -3.03 10.44
CA ASP A 36 -9.63 -2.10 9.31
C ASP A 36 -10.18 -2.80 8.07
N ARG A 37 -11.14 -2.16 7.40
CA ARG A 37 -11.71 -2.63 6.13
C ARG A 37 -10.82 -2.19 4.98
N VAL A 38 -10.34 -3.15 4.22
CA VAL A 38 -9.38 -2.95 3.14
C VAL A 38 -9.77 -3.75 1.90
N LEU A 39 -9.28 -3.31 0.75
CA LEU A 39 -9.27 -4.07 -0.50
C LEU A 39 -7.87 -4.57 -0.78
N ILE A 40 -7.74 -5.77 -1.35
CA ILE A 40 -6.44 -6.33 -1.73
C ILE A 40 -6.26 -6.31 -3.23
N ARG A 41 -5.04 -6.09 -3.70
CA ARG A 41 -4.72 -6.17 -5.13
C ARG A 41 -4.90 -7.61 -5.60
N ARG A 42 -5.57 -7.79 -6.73
CA ARG A 42 -5.66 -9.08 -7.39
C ARG A 42 -4.41 -9.27 -8.24
N HIS A 43 -3.82 -10.47 -8.17
CA HIS A 43 -2.67 -10.85 -8.99
C HIS A 43 -3.10 -11.93 -10.00
N GLY A 44 -2.52 -11.94 -11.19
CA GLY A 44 -2.82 -12.91 -12.24
C GLY A 44 -3.09 -12.28 -13.61
N LEU A 45 -3.53 -13.11 -14.56
CA LEU A 45 -3.97 -12.69 -15.90
C LEU A 45 -5.24 -11.86 -15.77
N GLN A 46 -5.14 -10.54 -15.95
CA GLN A 46 -6.27 -9.61 -15.91
C GLN A 46 -6.58 -9.12 -17.32
N ASN A 47 -7.84 -9.24 -17.73
CA ASN A 47 -8.34 -8.56 -18.92
C ASN A 47 -8.41 -7.04 -18.67
N LYS A 48 -8.45 -6.24 -19.76
CA LYS A 48 -8.47 -4.76 -19.67
C LYS A 48 -9.60 -4.17 -18.81
N LEU A 49 -10.69 -4.91 -18.62
CA LEU A 49 -11.89 -4.48 -17.89
C LEU A 49 -12.01 -5.10 -16.49
N GLU A 50 -11.03 -5.90 -16.06
CA GLU A 50 -11.09 -6.54 -14.74
C GLU A 50 -10.65 -5.59 -13.62
N PRO A 51 -11.28 -5.67 -12.43
CA PRO A 51 -10.92 -4.83 -11.31
C PRO A 51 -9.53 -5.20 -10.79
N LYS A 52 -8.68 -4.19 -10.60
CA LYS A 52 -7.32 -4.34 -10.05
C LYS A 52 -7.30 -4.80 -8.59
N PHE A 53 -8.37 -4.54 -7.86
CA PHE A 53 -8.52 -4.87 -6.43
C PHE A 53 -9.67 -5.87 -6.23
N SER A 54 -9.74 -6.45 -5.03
CA SER A 54 -10.86 -7.31 -4.62
C SER A 54 -12.18 -6.53 -4.75
N ILE A 55 -13.22 -7.26 -5.13
CA ILE A 55 -14.58 -6.72 -5.22
C ILE A 55 -15.19 -6.67 -3.82
N THR A 56 -14.86 -7.67 -3.00
CA THR A 56 -15.28 -7.81 -1.61
C THR A 56 -14.28 -7.13 -0.68
N PRO A 57 -14.76 -6.36 0.31
CA PRO A 57 -13.93 -5.89 1.39
C PRO A 57 -13.37 -7.04 2.23
N GLN A 58 -12.23 -6.77 2.85
CA GLN A 58 -11.54 -7.69 3.75
C GLN A 58 -11.20 -6.98 5.04
N HIS A 59 -11.11 -7.73 6.13
CA HIS A 59 -10.70 -7.21 7.43
C HIS A 59 -9.29 -7.65 7.77
N ILE A 60 -8.49 -6.74 8.30
CA ILE A 60 -7.20 -7.09 8.88
C ILE A 60 -7.45 -7.87 10.18
N ILE A 61 -7.03 -9.13 10.23
CA ILE A 61 -7.15 -9.97 11.41
C ILE A 61 -5.84 -10.03 12.21
N ARG A 62 -4.69 -9.80 11.56
CA ARG A 62 -3.38 -9.65 12.22
C ARG A 62 -2.55 -8.58 11.55
N ALA A 63 -2.00 -7.68 12.36
CA ALA A 63 -1.12 -6.61 11.91
C ALA A 63 0.36 -6.98 12.15
N GLN A 64 1.10 -7.29 11.09
CA GLN A 64 2.53 -7.65 11.14
C GLN A 64 3.34 -6.90 10.06
N HIS A 65 3.42 -5.57 10.19
CA HIS A 65 4.09 -4.71 9.21
C HIS A 65 5.45 -5.30 8.72
N THR A 66 5.69 -5.48 7.42
CA THR A 66 4.95 -5.02 6.21
C THR A 66 3.90 -6.00 5.66
N VAL A 67 3.66 -7.14 6.32
CA VAL A 67 2.73 -8.18 5.86
C VAL A 67 1.53 -8.26 6.80
N TYR A 68 0.33 -8.19 6.26
CA TYR A 68 -0.89 -8.26 7.05
C TYR A 68 -1.62 -9.56 6.74
N VAL A 69 -2.28 -10.13 7.74
CA VAL A 69 -3.23 -11.21 7.51
C VAL A 69 -4.60 -10.59 7.41
N VAL A 70 -5.26 -10.84 6.28
CA VAL A 70 -6.59 -10.33 5.97
C VAL A 70 -7.56 -11.49 5.80
N ARG A 71 -8.81 -11.27 6.19
CA ARG A 71 -9.90 -12.21 6.02
C ARG A 71 -10.96 -11.61 5.12
N ASP A 72 -11.35 -12.36 4.09
CA ASP A 72 -12.44 -11.96 3.21
C ASP A 72 -13.79 -11.99 3.95
N GLU A 73 -14.60 -10.94 3.78
CA GLU A 73 -15.93 -10.84 4.41
C GLU A 73 -16.91 -11.91 3.93
N THR A 74 -16.78 -12.37 2.69
CA THR A 74 -17.74 -13.29 2.06
C THR A 74 -17.28 -14.75 2.12
N THR A 75 -16.01 -15.01 1.82
CA THR A 75 -15.49 -16.39 1.76
C THR A 75 -14.87 -16.84 3.07
N HIS A 76 -14.63 -15.91 4.01
CA HIS A 76 -13.85 -16.12 5.23
C HIS A 76 -12.44 -16.68 5.00
N ALA A 77 -11.95 -16.67 3.76
CA ALA A 77 -10.60 -17.08 3.43
C ALA A 77 -9.59 -16.11 4.03
N GLU A 78 -8.54 -16.66 4.64
CA GLU A 78 -7.43 -15.89 5.19
C GLU A 78 -6.29 -15.86 4.20
N THR A 79 -5.71 -14.68 3.99
CA THR A 79 -4.56 -14.50 3.11
C THR A 79 -3.54 -13.57 3.73
N GLN A 80 -2.27 -13.79 3.40
CA GLN A 80 -1.17 -12.90 3.80
C GLN A 80 -0.88 -11.95 2.64
N VAL A 81 -0.87 -10.64 2.91
CA VAL A 81 -0.78 -9.61 1.88
C VAL A 81 0.23 -8.55 2.28
N HIS A 82 1.08 -8.15 1.34
CA HIS A 82 2.04 -7.09 1.55
C HIS A 82 1.34 -5.72 1.57
N ILE A 83 1.84 -4.79 2.36
CA ILE A 83 1.22 -3.48 2.57
C ILE A 83 0.94 -2.67 1.29
N ASN A 84 1.80 -2.81 0.28
CA ASN A 84 1.66 -2.16 -1.03
C ASN A 84 0.46 -2.68 -1.85
N ASP A 85 -0.02 -3.87 -1.53
CA ASP A 85 -1.16 -4.50 -2.17
C ASP A 85 -2.47 -4.22 -1.42
N ILE A 86 -2.41 -3.49 -0.31
CA ILE A 86 -3.57 -3.13 0.50
C ILE A 86 -4.02 -1.72 0.14
N ARG A 87 -5.33 -1.55 -0.04
CA ARG A 87 -5.96 -0.24 -0.19
C ARG A 87 -7.05 -0.06 0.88
N PRO A 88 -6.96 0.96 1.73
CA PRO A 88 -7.97 1.20 2.76
C PRO A 88 -9.29 1.63 2.12
N ILE A 89 -10.40 1.18 2.71
CA ILE A 89 -11.73 1.69 2.38
C ILE A 89 -12.01 2.80 3.38
N TYR A 90 -11.85 4.05 2.95
CA TYR A 90 -12.24 5.21 3.76
C TYR A 90 -13.75 5.32 3.78
N ILE A 91 -14.39 4.67 4.75
CA ILE A 91 -15.78 4.98 5.08
C ILE A 91 -15.72 6.28 5.88
N GLN A 92 -16.11 7.40 5.26
CA GLN A 92 -16.45 8.59 6.06
C GLN A 92 -17.57 8.15 6.99
N ASN A 93 -17.28 8.03 8.29
CA ASN A 93 -18.29 7.92 9.33
C ASN A 93 -19.08 9.23 9.37
N LEU A 94 -19.99 9.42 8.41
CA LEU A 94 -21.14 10.28 8.58
C LEU A 94 -22.09 9.52 9.51
N ILE A 95 -22.40 10.13 10.67
CA ILE A 95 -23.20 9.65 11.83
C ILE A 95 -22.27 9.34 13.03
N ALA A 96 -22.26 10.04 14.18
CA ALA A 96 -23.37 10.69 14.88
C ALA A 96 -22.91 11.89 15.75
N HIS A 97 -23.38 13.09 15.41
CA HIS A 97 -23.79 14.07 16.42
C HIS A 97 -25.30 14.23 16.32
N LYS A 98 -26.02 13.21 16.77
CA LYS A 98 -27.38 13.39 17.29
C LYS A 98 -27.36 12.92 18.73
N THR A 99 -27.94 13.74 19.59
CA THR A 99 -28.29 13.52 21.00
C THR A 99 -27.28 14.03 22.02
N SER A 100 -27.47 15.28 22.44
CA SER A 100 -27.49 15.64 23.86
C SER A 100 -28.58 16.71 24.02
N LEU A 101 -29.51 16.39 24.92
CA LEU A 101 -30.72 17.14 25.29
C LEU A 101 -30.44 18.59 25.70
#